data_AF-A0A3G2KWW0-F1
#
_entry.id   AF-A0A3G2KWW0-F1
#
_cell.length_a   1.000
_cell.length_b   1.000
_cell.length_c   1.000
_cell.angle_alpha   90.00
_cell.angle_beta   90.00
_cell.angle_gamma   90.00
#
_symmetry.space_group_name_H-M   'P 1'
#
loop_
_entity.id
_entity.type
_entity.pdbx_description
1 polymer ?
#
loop_
_entity_poly.entity_id
_entity_poly.type
_entity_poly.pdbx_seq_one_letter_code
_entity_poly.pdbx_strand_id
1 'polypeptide(L)'
;MIRILTLVVLLAVSVYGGQKCWDRKENRNIRDLVRKVSCMEPRKTLVPLPVPKGFDRVYPSVVEVPRCAGQMCIQLDQECVATETKNMTITVEAHRLNSLMEHECVDISVQEDVMCGCNCERSQESCGINKVFNRNFCRCECKQGLKNECKNKMVENPGLFMWDETSCTCPCNNQHVKCGDGQVFVHETCECRYVMES
;
A
#
# COMPACT_ATOMS: atom_id res chain seq x y z
N MET A 1 -55.66 -12.49 -37.79
CA MET A 1 -55.58 -11.82 -36.48
C MET A 1 -54.51 -12.49 -35.64
N ILE A 2 -53.28 -11.97 -35.65
CA ILE A 2 -52.15 -12.52 -34.88
C ILE A 2 -51.97 -11.61 -33.66
N ARG A 3 -52.24 -12.13 -32.46
CA ARG A 3 -51.99 -11.42 -31.20
C ARG A 3 -50.53 -11.64 -30.80
N ILE A 4 -49.70 -10.62 -30.98
CA ILE A 4 -48.33 -10.59 -30.45
C ILE A 4 -48.42 -10.19 -28.98
N LEU A 5 -48.22 -11.14 -28.07
CA LEU A 5 -48.02 -10.89 -26.64
C LEU A 5 -46.62 -10.31 -26.45
N THR A 6 -46.54 -8.99 -26.23
CA THR A 6 -45.30 -8.34 -25.78
C THR A 6 -45.04 -8.69 -24.32
N LEU A 7 -44.06 -9.55 -24.10
CA LEU A 7 -43.46 -9.84 -22.79
C LEU A 7 -42.76 -8.58 -22.28
N VAL A 8 -43.29 -7.98 -21.20
CA VAL A 8 -42.61 -6.93 -20.44
C VAL A 8 -41.55 -7.59 -19.56
N VAL A 9 -40.30 -7.51 -19.98
CA VAL A 9 -39.16 -7.91 -19.15
C VAL A 9 -38.93 -6.82 -18.10
N LEU A 10 -39.44 -7.04 -16.88
CA LEU A 10 -39.11 -6.23 -15.72
C LEU A 10 -37.64 -6.47 -15.38
N LEU A 11 -36.78 -5.55 -15.78
CA LEU A 11 -35.41 -5.46 -15.27
C LEU A 11 -35.50 -5.15 -13.77
N ALA A 12 -35.27 -6.16 -12.95
CA ALA A 12 -35.11 -6.00 -11.51
C ALA A 12 -33.85 -5.16 -11.26
N VAL A 13 -34.03 -3.85 -11.10
CA VAL A 13 -33.00 -2.97 -10.55
C VAL A 13 -32.86 -3.36 -9.08
N SER A 14 -31.78 -4.06 -8.74
CA SER A 14 -31.45 -4.34 -7.35
C SER A 14 -31.12 -3.02 -6.64
N VAL A 15 -32.13 -2.42 -6.01
CA VAL A 15 -31.95 -1.34 -5.05
C VAL A 15 -31.26 -1.95 -3.83
N TYR A 16 -29.95 -1.77 -3.72
CA TYR A 16 -29.23 -2.05 -2.47
C TYR A 16 -29.64 -0.99 -1.45
N GLY A 17 -30.80 -1.18 -0.82
CA GLY A 17 -31.22 -0.39 0.32
C GLY A 17 -30.39 -0.77 1.54
N GLY A 18 -29.48 0.10 1.97
CA GLY A 18 -28.71 -0.10 3.20
C GLY A 18 -29.62 -0.08 4.42
N GLN A 19 -29.92 -1.25 4.99
CA GLN A 19 -30.59 -1.35 6.29
C GLN A 19 -29.59 -0.99 7.39
N LYS A 20 -29.93 -0.05 8.29
CA LYS A 20 -29.04 0.28 9.41
C LYS A 20 -28.94 -0.92 10.36
N CYS A 21 -27.81 -1.06 11.04
CA CYS A 21 -27.65 -2.04 12.12
C CYS A 21 -28.45 -1.56 13.34
N TRP A 22 -29.73 -1.91 13.41
CA TRP A 22 -30.63 -1.44 14.47
C TRP A 22 -30.63 -2.35 15.70
N ASP A 23 -30.25 -3.63 15.57
CA ASP A 23 -30.27 -4.57 16.69
C ASP A 23 -28.97 -4.51 17.53
N ARG A 24 -29.14 -4.53 18.86
CA ARG A 24 -28.03 -4.61 19.81
C ARG A 24 -27.20 -5.88 19.63
N LYS A 25 -27.83 -7.00 19.25
CA LYS A 25 -27.11 -8.27 19.00
C LYS A 25 -26.23 -8.17 17.76
N GLU A 26 -26.75 -7.60 16.67
CA GLU A 26 -25.97 -7.36 15.44
C GLU A 26 -24.78 -6.45 15.71
N ASN A 27 -24.97 -5.35 16.44
CA ASN A 27 -23.88 -4.44 16.80
C ASN A 27 -22.80 -5.15 17.64
N ARG A 28 -23.18 -6.03 18.58
CA ARG A 28 -22.22 -6.83 19.35
C ARG A 28 -21.42 -7.76 18.45
N ASN A 29 -22.10 -8.48 17.55
CA ASN A 29 -21.44 -9.39 16.62
C ASN A 29 -20.44 -8.67 15.71
N ILE A 30 -20.80 -7.47 15.23
CA ILE A 30 -19.90 -6.64 14.42
C ILE A 30 -18.68 -6.23 15.24
N ARG A 31 -18.84 -5.79 16.49
CA ARG A 31 -17.70 -5.43 17.35
C ARG A 31 -16.77 -6.61 17.63
N ASP A 32 -17.34 -7.79 17.85
CA ASP A 32 -16.55 -9.01 18.05
C ASP A 32 -15.78 -9.40 16.78
N LEU A 33 -16.40 -9.22 15.60
CA LEU A 33 -15.73 -9.43 14.33
C LEU A 33 -14.59 -8.41 14.14
N VAL A 34 -14.84 -7.12 14.36
CA VAL A 34 -13.84 -6.04 14.29
C VAL A 34 -12.65 -6.40 15.17
N ARG A 35 -12.88 -6.72 16.45
CA ARG A 35 -11.80 -7.12 17.37
C ARG A 35 -10.97 -8.30 16.85
N LYS A 36 -11.61 -9.28 16.18
CA LYS A 36 -10.92 -10.43 15.60
C LYS A 36 -10.11 -10.08 14.36
N VAL A 37 -10.47 -9.06 13.59
CA VAL A 37 -9.77 -8.72 12.33
C VAL A 37 -8.86 -7.49 12.47
N SER A 38 -8.99 -6.72 13.54
CA SER A 38 -8.17 -5.55 13.85
C SER A 38 -6.72 -5.90 14.15
N CYS A 39 -5.82 -5.02 13.69
CA CYS A 39 -4.43 -4.99 14.12
C CYS A 39 -4.38 -4.49 15.58
N MET A 40 -4.09 -5.39 16.52
CA MET A 40 -4.04 -5.06 17.95
C MET A 40 -2.80 -5.66 18.59
N GLU A 41 -2.89 -6.92 19.01
CA GLU A 41 -1.82 -7.64 19.69
C GLU A 41 -1.24 -8.72 18.79
N PRO A 42 0.06 -9.05 18.95
CA PRO A 42 0.66 -10.22 18.33
C PRO A 42 -0.15 -11.49 18.61
N ARG A 43 -0.29 -12.34 17.60
CA ARG A 43 -1.00 -13.62 17.67
C ARG A 43 -0.03 -14.76 17.41
N LYS A 44 -0.28 -15.86 18.11
CA LYS A 44 0.42 -17.12 17.94
C LYS A 44 0.32 -17.59 16.49
N THR A 45 1.46 -17.66 15.81
CA THR A 45 1.56 -18.02 14.40
C THR A 45 2.65 -19.07 14.23
N LEU A 46 2.39 -20.07 13.39
CA LEU A 46 3.36 -21.10 13.07
C LEU A 46 4.38 -20.57 12.06
N VAL A 47 5.65 -20.58 12.44
CA VAL A 47 6.77 -20.09 11.63
C VAL A 47 7.76 -21.23 11.38
N PRO A 48 8.16 -21.46 10.11
CA PRO A 48 9.20 -22.43 9.81
C PRO A 48 10.56 -21.97 10.35
N LEU A 49 11.31 -22.90 10.93
CA LEU A 49 12.67 -22.63 11.43
C LEU A 49 13.71 -22.79 10.32
N PRO A 50 14.74 -21.92 10.28
CA PRO A 50 15.88 -22.13 9.40
C PRO A 50 16.70 -23.35 9.86
N VAL A 51 17.31 -24.05 8.92
CA VAL A 51 18.26 -25.13 9.24
C VAL A 51 19.66 -24.53 9.42
N PRO A 52 20.31 -24.69 10.59
CA PRO A 52 21.67 -24.19 10.81
C PRO A 52 22.68 -24.85 9.86
N LYS A 53 23.77 -24.14 9.54
CA LYS A 53 24.83 -24.67 8.67
C LYS A 53 25.41 -25.96 9.25
N GLY A 54 25.60 -26.97 8.40
CA GLY A 54 26.15 -28.27 8.81
C GLY A 54 25.11 -29.30 9.30
N PHE A 55 23.82 -28.96 9.20
CA PHE A 55 22.71 -29.88 9.43
C PHE A 55 21.79 -29.91 8.21
N ASP A 56 21.01 -30.99 8.09
CA ASP A 56 20.10 -31.20 6.96
C ASP A 56 18.64 -30.89 7.33
N ARG A 57 18.29 -31.00 8.61
CA ARG A 57 16.95 -30.71 9.13
C ARG A 57 16.99 -30.37 10.61
N VAL A 58 15.92 -29.73 11.08
CA VAL A 58 15.67 -29.50 12.51
C VAL A 58 14.32 -30.06 12.93
N TYR A 59 14.22 -30.52 14.17
CA TYR A 59 12.99 -31.03 14.78
C TYR A 59 12.72 -30.35 16.14
N PRO A 60 11.53 -29.74 16.34
CA PRO A 60 10.52 -29.47 15.32
C PRO A 60 11.02 -28.50 14.24
N SER A 61 10.50 -28.58 13.02
CA SER A 61 10.85 -27.67 11.91
C SER A 61 9.98 -26.41 11.85
N VAL A 62 8.95 -26.34 12.69
CA VAL A 62 7.98 -25.25 12.77
C VAL A 62 7.66 -25.02 14.24
N VAL A 63 7.58 -23.74 14.63
CA VAL A 63 7.32 -23.34 16.01
C VAL A 63 6.29 -22.22 16.06
N GLU A 64 5.63 -22.10 17.21
CA GLU A 64 4.68 -21.03 17.45
C GLU A 64 5.41 -19.78 17.95
N VAL A 65 5.25 -18.66 17.24
CA VAL A 65 5.87 -17.38 17.56
C VAL A 65 4.80 -16.28 17.55
N PRO A 66 4.83 -15.32 18.49
CA PRO A 66 4.00 -14.13 18.42
C PRO A 66 4.33 -13.31 17.16
N ARG A 67 3.32 -13.11 16.29
CA ARG A 67 3.43 -12.30 15.08
C ARG A 67 2.25 -11.36 14.92
N CYS A 68 2.49 -10.18 14.38
CA CYS A 68 1.43 -9.24 14.07
C CYS A 68 0.47 -9.83 13.03
N ALA A 69 -0.81 -9.76 13.35
CA ALA A 69 -1.88 -10.35 12.55
C ALA A 69 -3.14 -9.50 12.66
N GLY A 70 -3.94 -9.55 11.61
CA GLY A 70 -5.08 -8.66 11.41
C GLY A 70 -4.94 -7.93 10.08
N GLN A 71 -6.08 -7.63 9.46
CA GLN A 71 -6.15 -6.96 8.17
C GLN A 71 -6.87 -5.61 8.27
N MET A 72 -7.53 -5.35 9.40
CA MET A 72 -8.30 -4.14 9.58
C MET A 72 -7.50 -3.08 10.31
N CYS A 73 -7.20 -2.02 9.58
CA CYS A 73 -6.70 -0.75 10.08
C CYS A 73 -7.78 0.33 9.95
N ILE A 74 -7.66 1.41 10.72
CA ILE A 74 -8.65 2.51 10.68
C ILE A 74 -8.50 3.33 9.39
N GLN A 75 -7.27 3.59 8.99
CA GLN A 75 -6.96 4.29 7.74
C GLN A 75 -6.91 3.29 6.60
N LEU A 76 -7.24 3.78 5.40
CA LEU A 76 -7.20 3.01 4.17
C LEU A 76 -5.73 2.70 3.80
N ASP A 77 -5.52 1.54 3.20
CA ASP A 77 -4.21 1.10 2.64
C ASP A 77 -3.07 0.92 3.66
N GLN A 78 -3.36 0.98 4.96
CA GLN A 78 -2.42 0.61 6.01
C GLN A 78 -2.41 -0.90 6.27
N GLU A 79 -1.25 -1.42 6.62
CA GLU A 79 -1.05 -2.83 6.93
C GLU A 79 -0.68 -3.02 8.40
N CYS A 80 -0.99 -4.20 8.94
CA CYS A 80 -0.62 -4.55 10.30
C CYS A 80 0.83 -5.03 10.33
N VAL A 81 1.71 -4.23 10.92
CA VAL A 81 3.14 -4.50 10.99
C VAL A 81 3.63 -4.46 12.43
N ALA A 82 4.77 -5.10 12.69
CA ALA A 82 5.43 -5.00 13.97
C ALA A 82 6.03 -3.59 14.16
N THR A 83 5.68 -2.94 15.27
CA THR A 83 6.30 -1.67 15.69
C THR A 83 7.43 -1.89 16.69
N GLU A 84 7.41 -3.03 17.36
CA GLU A 84 8.47 -3.48 18.27
C GLU A 84 8.66 -4.98 18.11
N THR A 85 9.93 -5.41 18.09
CA THR A 85 10.32 -6.79 17.87
C THR A 85 11.43 -7.18 18.83
N LYS A 86 11.47 -8.46 19.20
CA LYS A 86 12.50 -9.02 20.08
C LYS A 86 12.99 -10.35 19.52
N ASN A 87 14.22 -10.72 19.84
CA ASN A 87 14.73 -12.05 19.55
C ASN A 87 14.36 -13.02 20.67
N MET A 88 13.76 -14.15 20.29
CA MET A 88 13.50 -15.31 21.13
C MET A 88 14.47 -16.43 20.73
N THR A 89 15.01 -17.14 21.71
CA THR A 89 15.85 -18.31 21.48
C THR A 89 15.02 -19.58 21.65
N ILE A 90 15.14 -20.50 20.70
CA ILE A 90 14.44 -21.78 20.71
C ILE A 90 15.46 -22.90 20.50
N THR A 91 15.54 -23.82 21.46
CA THR A 91 16.37 -25.01 21.36
C THR A 91 15.64 -26.09 20.56
N VAL A 92 16.27 -26.61 19.51
CA VAL A 92 15.74 -27.70 18.67
C VAL A 92 16.78 -28.79 18.44
N GLU A 93 16.32 -29.96 18.02
CA GLU A 93 17.23 -31.02 17.57
C GLU A 93 17.63 -30.75 16.12
N ALA A 94 18.93 -30.67 15.84
CA ALA A 94 19.47 -30.56 14.50
C ALA A 94 20.08 -31.91 14.08
N HIS A 95 19.71 -32.41 12.91
CA HIS A 95 20.04 -33.76 12.45
C HIS A 95 20.89 -33.70 11.17
N ARG A 96 21.87 -34.61 11.04
CA ARG A 96 22.63 -34.87 9.81
C ARG A 96 22.16 -36.18 9.17
N LEU A 97 21.79 -36.18 7.90
CA LEU A 97 21.22 -37.33 7.17
C LEU A 97 22.17 -38.53 7.12
N ASN A 98 23.48 -38.30 7.10
CA ASN A 98 24.49 -39.36 6.98
C ASN A 98 24.97 -39.90 8.34
N SER A 99 24.41 -39.43 9.46
CA SER A 99 24.81 -39.85 10.79
C SER A 99 23.59 -40.24 11.61
N LEU A 100 23.24 -41.53 11.57
CA LEU A 100 22.03 -42.11 12.18
C LEU A 100 21.92 -41.89 13.71
N MET A 101 22.96 -41.40 14.37
CA MET A 101 22.99 -41.19 15.83
C MET A 101 23.50 -39.80 16.26
N GLU A 102 23.85 -38.89 15.34
CA GLU A 102 24.30 -37.54 15.70
C GLU A 102 23.16 -36.53 15.48
N HIS A 103 22.37 -36.33 16.54
CA HIS A 103 21.55 -35.13 16.69
C HIS A 103 22.19 -34.25 17.76
N GLU A 104 22.18 -32.95 17.50
CA GLU A 104 22.69 -31.94 18.43
C GLU A 104 21.56 -31.00 18.81
N CYS A 105 21.49 -30.61 20.09
CA CYS A 105 20.61 -29.53 20.51
C CYS A 105 21.24 -28.19 20.09
N VAL A 106 20.54 -27.43 19.25
CA VAL A 106 20.99 -26.15 18.74
C VAL A 106 19.99 -25.07 19.08
N ASP A 107 20.50 -23.93 19.52
CA ASP A 107 19.73 -22.73 19.78
C ASP A 107 19.55 -21.91 18.49
N ILE A 108 18.30 -21.71 18.09
CA ILE A 108 17.93 -20.89 16.94
C ILE A 108 17.30 -19.60 17.45
N SER A 109 17.81 -18.46 16.97
CA SER A 109 17.20 -17.16 17.24
C SER A 109 16.11 -16.87 16.22
N VAL A 110 14.91 -16.59 16.70
CA VAL A 110 13.74 -16.22 15.89
C VAL A 110 13.21 -14.89 16.41
N GLN A 111 12.82 -14.01 15.49
CA GLN A 111 12.19 -12.74 15.84
C GLN A 111 10.71 -12.95 16.21
N GLU A 112 10.32 -12.45 17.38
CA GLU A 112 8.93 -12.30 17.81
C GLU A 112 8.50 -10.82 17.72
N ASP A 113 7.23 -10.61 17.41
CA ASP A 113 6.64 -9.27 17.43
C ASP A 113 6.08 -9.01 18.83
N VAL A 114 6.45 -7.88 19.43
CA VAL A 114 6.06 -7.49 20.80
C VAL A 114 4.90 -6.50 20.76
N MET A 115 4.89 -5.61 19.78
CA MET A 115 3.83 -4.63 19.57
C MET A 115 3.49 -4.54 18.08
N CYS A 116 2.20 -4.36 17.79
CA CYS A 116 1.68 -4.21 16.45
C CYS A 116 1.07 -2.83 16.23
N GLY A 117 1.19 -2.33 15.01
CA GLY A 117 0.60 -1.07 14.62
C GLY A 117 0.21 -1.08 13.16
N CYS A 118 -0.78 -0.25 12.83
CA CYS A 118 -1.13 0.04 11.45
C CYS A 118 -0.11 1.03 10.89
N ASN A 119 0.62 0.62 9.86
CA ASN A 119 1.60 1.48 9.21
C ASN A 119 1.59 1.26 7.70
N CYS A 120 2.18 2.20 6.99
CA CYS A 120 2.41 2.06 5.57
C CYS A 120 3.77 1.39 5.33
N GLU A 121 3.85 0.53 4.32
CA GLU A 121 5.15 0.02 3.83
C GLU A 121 6.05 1.15 3.32
N ARG A 122 5.43 2.18 2.73
CA ARG A 122 6.10 3.37 2.18
C ARG A 122 6.23 4.49 3.20
N SER A 123 7.26 5.31 3.04
CA SER A 123 7.55 6.48 3.87
C SER A 123 7.73 7.75 3.02
N GLN A 124 7.88 8.91 3.67
CA GLN A 124 8.20 10.17 2.98
C GLN A 124 9.48 10.07 2.14
N GLU A 125 10.47 9.30 2.58
CA GLU A 125 11.73 9.09 1.87
C GLU A 125 11.55 8.33 0.56
N SER A 126 10.47 7.54 0.45
CA SER A 126 10.10 6.85 -0.79
C SER A 126 9.37 7.76 -1.79
N CYS A 127 9.01 8.98 -1.39
CA CYS A 127 8.38 9.96 -2.28
C CYS A 127 9.44 10.83 -2.97
N GLY A 128 9.22 11.13 -4.26
CA GLY A 128 10.05 12.10 -4.99
C GLY A 128 9.95 13.51 -4.40
N ILE A 129 10.91 14.38 -4.75
CA ILE A 129 11.10 15.73 -4.18
C ILE A 129 9.83 16.61 -4.27
N ASN A 130 9.01 16.44 -5.30
CA ASN A 130 7.80 17.23 -5.54
C ASN A 130 6.53 16.66 -4.89
N LYS A 131 6.67 15.57 -4.13
CA LYS A 131 5.56 14.84 -3.50
C LYS A 131 5.66 14.88 -1.98
N VAL A 132 4.51 14.74 -1.32
CA VAL A 132 4.34 14.58 0.11
C VAL A 132 3.62 13.26 0.34
N PHE A 133 4.10 12.48 1.29
CA PHE A 133 3.49 11.22 1.66
C PHE A 133 2.24 11.45 2.49
N ASN A 134 1.12 10.94 1.99
CA ASN A 134 -0.13 10.92 2.71
C ASN A 134 -0.25 9.59 3.48
N ARG A 135 0.00 9.65 4.79
CA ARG A 135 -0.03 8.49 5.70
C ARG A 135 -1.41 7.83 5.82
N ASN A 136 -2.49 8.55 5.51
CA ASN A 136 -3.86 8.01 5.62
C ASN A 136 -4.24 7.12 4.44
N PHE A 137 -3.53 7.22 3.32
CA PHE A 137 -3.78 6.45 2.09
C PHE A 137 -2.51 5.76 1.58
N CYS A 138 -1.47 5.72 2.42
CA CYS A 138 -0.16 5.15 2.12
C CYS A 138 0.41 5.45 0.71
N ARG A 139 0.22 6.69 0.24
CA ARG A 139 0.58 7.12 -1.12
C ARG A 139 1.23 8.50 -1.15
N CYS A 140 2.06 8.73 -2.17
CA CYS A 140 2.66 10.03 -2.42
C CYS A 140 1.68 10.90 -3.21
N GLU A 141 1.40 12.09 -2.70
CA GLU A 141 0.56 13.11 -3.36
C GLU A 141 1.42 14.32 -3.73
N CYS A 142 1.07 15.03 -4.81
CA CYS A 142 1.82 16.22 -5.19
C CYS A 142 1.70 17.32 -4.13
N LYS A 143 2.78 18.09 -3.94
CA LYS A 143 2.78 19.27 -3.07
C LYS A 143 1.68 20.24 -3.51
N GLN A 144 0.82 20.64 -2.56
CA GLN A 144 -0.28 21.56 -2.83
C GLN A 144 0.19 22.92 -3.38
N GLY A 145 1.39 23.38 -2.97
CA GLY A 145 2.01 24.60 -3.53
C GLY A 145 2.18 24.54 -5.05
N LEU A 146 2.77 23.45 -5.55
CA LEU A 146 2.97 23.24 -6.99
C LEU A 146 1.65 23.17 -7.76
N LYS A 147 0.65 22.50 -7.18
CA LYS A 147 -0.69 22.39 -7.78
C LYS A 147 -1.38 23.76 -7.85
N ASN A 148 -1.27 24.56 -6.80
CA ASN A 148 -1.83 25.91 -6.75
C ASN A 148 -1.12 26.86 -7.72
N GLU A 149 0.21 26.80 -7.80
CA GLU A 149 1.00 27.55 -8.79
C GLU A 149 0.57 27.21 -10.22
N CYS A 150 0.40 25.92 -10.54
CA CYS A 150 -0.08 25.51 -11.85
C CYS A 150 -1.50 26.01 -12.12
N LYS A 151 -2.38 25.89 -11.13
CA LYS A 151 -3.76 26.37 -11.23
C LYS A 151 -3.79 27.87 -11.54
N ASN A 152 -2.91 28.67 -10.94
CA ASN A 152 -2.81 30.10 -11.24
C ASN A 152 -2.36 30.32 -12.69
N LYS A 153 -1.33 29.62 -13.17
CA LYS A 153 -0.89 29.69 -14.58
C LYS A 153 -2.01 29.33 -15.56
N MET A 154 -2.81 28.32 -15.23
CA MET A 154 -3.96 27.89 -16.05
C MET A 154 -5.09 28.92 -16.04
N VAL A 155 -5.29 29.66 -14.95
CA VAL A 155 -6.28 30.74 -14.88
C VAL A 155 -5.82 31.97 -15.67
N GLU A 156 -4.53 32.33 -15.55
CA GLU A 156 -3.94 33.44 -16.29
C GLU A 156 -3.84 33.16 -17.79
N ASN A 157 -3.56 31.91 -18.16
CA ASN A 157 -3.41 31.46 -19.55
C ASN A 157 -4.26 30.22 -19.82
N PRO A 158 -5.58 30.37 -20.02
CA PRO A 158 -6.49 29.26 -20.22
C PRO A 158 -6.09 28.36 -21.38
N GLY A 159 -5.93 27.06 -21.09
CA GLY A 159 -5.60 26.03 -22.08
C GLY A 159 -4.14 25.95 -22.50
N LEU A 160 -3.27 26.86 -22.03
CA LEU A 160 -1.85 26.85 -22.36
C LEU A 160 -1.04 25.87 -21.50
N PHE A 161 -1.36 25.78 -20.22
CA PHE A 161 -0.75 24.87 -19.25
C PHE A 161 -1.73 23.78 -18.82
N MET A 162 -1.19 22.67 -18.34
CA MET A 162 -1.97 21.56 -17.79
C MET A 162 -1.24 20.95 -16.59
N TRP A 163 -1.99 20.54 -15.58
CA TRP A 163 -1.44 19.85 -14.41
C TRP A 163 -1.28 18.36 -14.69
N ASP A 164 -0.08 17.82 -14.43
CA ASP A 164 0.19 16.39 -14.45
C ASP A 164 0.39 15.85 -13.02
N GLU A 165 -0.58 15.06 -12.55
CA GLU A 165 -0.55 14.42 -11.21
C GLU A 165 0.56 13.38 -11.07
N THR A 166 1.07 12.83 -12.18
CA THR A 166 2.08 11.77 -12.16
C THR A 166 3.46 12.35 -11.88
N SER A 167 3.83 13.40 -12.62
CA SER A 167 5.11 14.10 -12.49
C SER A 167 5.08 15.24 -11.47
N CYS A 168 3.90 15.67 -11.03
CA CYS A 168 3.70 16.86 -10.19
C CYS A 168 4.27 18.12 -10.84
N THR A 169 4.05 18.26 -12.15
CA THR A 169 4.52 19.41 -12.93
C THR A 169 3.36 20.08 -13.66
N CYS A 170 3.63 21.29 -14.14
CA CYS A 170 2.68 22.11 -14.91
C CYS A 170 3.21 22.33 -16.33
N PRO A 171 3.29 21.29 -17.17
CA PRO A 171 3.82 21.44 -18.52
C PRO A 171 2.88 22.26 -19.41
N CYS A 172 3.45 22.73 -20.51
CA CYS A 172 2.68 23.23 -21.65
C CYS A 172 1.75 22.14 -22.17
N ASN A 173 0.53 22.51 -22.52
CA ASN A 173 -0.47 21.59 -23.07
C ASN A 173 -0.02 21.01 -24.43
N ASN A 174 0.68 21.81 -25.24
CA ASN A 174 1.35 21.34 -26.46
C ASN A 174 2.84 21.03 -26.18
N GLN A 175 3.14 19.79 -25.79
CA GLN A 175 4.51 19.35 -25.48
C GLN A 175 5.39 19.07 -26.72
N HIS A 176 4.81 19.10 -27.93
CA HIS A 176 5.50 18.73 -29.17
C HIS A 176 5.60 19.90 -30.16
N VAL A 177 5.77 21.12 -29.67
CA VAL A 177 5.98 22.29 -30.54
C VAL A 177 7.36 22.21 -31.17
N LYS A 178 7.41 22.15 -32.51
CA LYS A 178 8.64 22.35 -33.27
C LYS A 178 8.81 23.84 -33.55
N CYS A 179 9.83 24.44 -32.96
CA CYS A 179 10.20 25.81 -33.27
C CYS A 179 10.92 25.92 -34.61
N GLY A 180 10.89 27.10 -35.24
CA GLY A 180 11.61 27.36 -36.49
C GLY A 180 13.13 27.47 -36.29
N ASP A 181 13.87 27.62 -37.39
CA ASP A 181 15.33 27.73 -37.38
C ASP A 181 15.79 28.88 -36.46
N GLY A 182 16.75 28.59 -35.57
CA GLY A 182 17.30 29.55 -34.60
C GLY A 182 16.43 29.85 -33.38
N GLN A 183 15.28 29.18 -33.23
CA GLN A 183 14.40 29.31 -32.07
C GLN A 183 14.46 28.09 -31.14
N VAL A 184 14.31 28.34 -29.84
CA VAL A 184 14.21 27.32 -28.79
C VAL A 184 12.88 27.47 -28.07
N PHE A 185 12.25 26.34 -27.75
CA PHE A 185 11.00 26.31 -26.99
C PHE A 185 11.25 26.57 -25.51
N VAL A 186 10.64 27.62 -24.98
CA VAL A 186 10.73 28.02 -23.57
C VAL A 186 9.53 27.44 -22.82
N HIS A 187 9.79 26.49 -21.92
CA HIS A 187 8.75 25.71 -21.24
C HIS A 187 8.01 26.53 -20.18
N GLU A 188 8.60 27.62 -19.70
CA GLU A 188 8.02 28.51 -18.70
C GLU A 188 6.88 29.37 -19.27
N THR A 189 6.97 29.74 -20.55
CA THR A 189 6.01 30.60 -21.26
C THR A 189 5.26 29.87 -22.38
N CYS A 190 5.67 28.65 -22.72
CA CYS A 190 5.11 27.86 -23.81
C CYS A 190 5.23 28.53 -25.19
N GLU A 191 6.36 29.20 -25.42
CA GLU A 191 6.63 29.97 -26.65
C GLU A 191 7.99 29.61 -27.26
N CYS A 192 8.10 29.73 -28.58
CA CYS A 192 9.39 29.67 -29.26
C CYS A 192 10.07 31.05 -29.21
N ARG A 193 11.32 31.10 -28.73
CA ARG A 193 12.11 32.35 -28.66
C ARG A 193 13.45 32.16 -29.35
N TYR A 194 13.95 33.22 -29.98
CA TYR A 194 15.29 33.22 -30.58
C TYR A 194 16.36 33.16 -29.50
N VAL A 195 17.40 32.35 -29.74
CA VAL A 195 18.60 32.36 -28.89
C VAL A 195 19.37 33.63 -29.26
N MET A 196 19.36 34.63 -28.39
CA MET A 196 20.30 35.74 -28.54
C MET A 196 21.65 35.24 -28.01
N GLU A 197 22.61 35.00 -28.91
CA GLU A 197 24.00 34.78 -28.52
C GLU A 197 24.52 36.05 -27.82
N SER A 198 24.95 35.88 -26.57
CA SER A 198 25.65 36.90 -25.78
C SER A 198 27.15 36.84 -26.01
#